data_AF-A0A954WN91-F1
#
_entry.id   AF-A0A954WN91-F1
#
_cell.length_a   1.000
_cell.length_b   1.000
_cell.length_c   1.000
_cell.angle_alpha   90.00
_cell.angle_beta   90.00
_cell.angle_gamma   90.00
#
_symmetry.space_group_name_H-M   'P 1'
#
loop_
_entity.id
_entity.type
_entity.pdbx_description
1 polymer ?
#
loop_
_entity_poly.entity_id
_entity_poly.type
_entity_poly.pdbx_seq_one_letter_code
_entity_poly.pdbx_strand_id
1 'polypeptide(L)'
;MTISSRTPEGEPARYPLCSADVVVEPSVFIGDGTCPNCGQLIWFLQSPLETRVFSLSSSVELRDRIINTISKQLNVPRDRIPNNSLFLDDIGVDSLDTVELVMELEEELDVLDD
;
A
#
# COMPACT_ATOMS: atom_id res chain seq x y z
N MET A 1 25.21 -10.94 -15.36
CA MET A 1 24.44 -10.11 -14.42
C MET A 1 24.76 -8.67 -14.78
N THR A 2 23.91 -8.04 -15.60
CA THR A 2 24.11 -6.65 -16.02
C THR A 2 23.27 -5.79 -15.10
N ILE A 3 23.89 -5.34 -14.01
CA ILE A 3 23.29 -4.42 -13.05
C ILE A 3 23.21 -3.07 -13.76
N SER A 4 21.99 -2.54 -13.89
CA SER A 4 21.73 -1.23 -14.49
C SER A 4 22.55 -0.16 -13.76
N SER A 5 23.28 0.65 -14.53
CA SER A 5 24.39 1.49 -14.09
C SER A 5 23.99 2.83 -13.45
N ARG A 6 22.79 2.92 -12.88
CA ARG A 6 22.34 4.12 -12.18
C ARG A 6 21.81 3.69 -10.82
N THR A 7 22.65 3.94 -9.81
CA THR A 7 22.57 3.64 -8.36
C THR A 7 22.72 2.17 -7.94
N PRO A 8 23.99 1.69 -7.76
CA PRO A 8 24.27 0.46 -7.03
C PRO A 8 24.12 0.58 -5.51
N GLU A 9 23.66 1.74 -5.00
CA GLU A 9 23.62 2.07 -3.57
C GLU A 9 22.23 1.91 -2.93
N GLY A 10 21.24 1.44 -3.70
CA GLY A 10 19.91 1.11 -3.18
C GLY A 10 19.84 -0.30 -2.59
N GLU A 11 18.70 -0.60 -1.97
CA GLU A 11 18.42 -1.96 -1.49
C GLU A 11 17.95 -2.85 -2.66
N PRO A 12 18.45 -4.09 -2.77
CA PRO A 12 17.99 -5.03 -3.77
C PRO A 12 16.56 -5.47 -3.46
N ALA A 13 15.68 -5.32 -4.44
CA ALA A 13 14.30 -5.77 -4.37
C ALA A 13 13.93 -6.55 -5.64
N ARG A 14 12.97 -7.46 -5.54
CA ARG A 14 12.43 -8.14 -6.72
C ARG A 14 11.15 -7.49 -7.15
N TYR A 15 11.07 -7.06 -8.42
CA TYR A 15 9.89 -6.35 -8.89
C TYR A 15 8.69 -7.31 -9.11
N PRO A 16 7.49 -7.01 -8.57
CA PRO A 16 6.35 -7.93 -8.65
C PRO A 16 5.84 -8.22 -10.07
N LEU A 17 5.88 -7.25 -10.99
CA LEU A 17 5.28 -7.43 -12.32
C LEU A 17 6.28 -8.00 -13.35
N CYS A 18 7.46 -7.40 -13.49
CA CYS A 18 8.46 -7.86 -14.46
C CYS A 18 9.43 -8.91 -13.90
N SER A 19 9.30 -9.29 -12.62
CA SER A 19 10.12 -10.31 -11.94
C SER A 19 11.62 -10.07 -11.96
N ALA A 20 12.06 -8.88 -12.36
CA ALA A 20 13.47 -8.53 -12.45
C ALA A 20 14.01 -8.14 -11.08
N ASP A 21 15.27 -8.48 -10.84
CA ASP A 21 16.02 -7.95 -9.71
C ASP A 21 16.33 -6.49 -9.98
N VAL A 22 15.81 -5.61 -9.13
CA VAL A 22 15.95 -4.17 -9.23
C VAL A 22 16.65 -3.65 -7.99
N VAL A 23 17.49 -2.65 -8.16
CA VAL A 23 18.06 -1.89 -7.05
C VAL A 23 17.27 -0.60 -7.01
N VAL A 24 16.58 -0.33 -5.90
CA VAL A 24 15.75 0.86 -5.74
C VAL A 24 16.29 1.64 -4.55
N GLU A 25 16.48 2.93 -4.75
CA GLU A 25 16.90 3.86 -3.70
C GLU A 25 15.76 4.85 -3.44
N PRO A 26 14.95 4.62 -2.40
CA PRO A 26 13.93 5.56 -1.95
C PRO A 26 14.57 6.88 -1.53
N SER A 27 14.14 8.01 -2.11
CA SER A 27 14.56 9.32 -1.61
C SER A 27 13.92 9.69 -0.25
N VAL A 28 12.87 8.96 0.14
CA VAL A 28 12.05 9.15 1.34
C VAL A 28 11.52 7.79 1.80
N PHE A 29 11.16 7.66 3.08
CA PHE A 29 10.71 6.41 3.70
C PHE A 29 9.54 5.71 2.95
N ILE A 30 8.62 6.49 2.39
CA ILE A 30 7.54 6.05 1.49
C ILE A 30 7.56 6.95 0.26
N GLY A 31 7.49 6.36 -0.93
CA GLY A 31 7.43 7.13 -2.16
C GLY A 31 7.21 6.28 -3.41
N ASP A 32 7.29 6.95 -4.55
CA ASP A 32 7.14 6.35 -5.86
C ASP A 32 8.41 6.47 -6.71
N GLY A 33 8.58 5.54 -7.64
CA GLY A 33 9.69 5.51 -8.58
C GLY A 33 9.33 4.74 -9.84
N THR A 34 10.28 4.64 -10.76
CA THR A 34 10.11 3.84 -11.98
C THR A 34 10.99 2.61 -11.94
N CYS A 35 10.43 1.44 -12.24
CA CYS A 35 11.21 0.21 -12.36
C CYS A 35 12.31 0.39 -13.44
N PRO A 36 13.59 0.18 -13.13
CA PRO A 36 14.68 0.39 -14.10
C PRO A 36 14.67 -0.63 -15.25
N ASN A 37 13.95 -1.74 -15.11
CA ASN A 37 13.87 -2.78 -16.15
C ASN A 37 12.67 -2.58 -17.11
N CYS A 38 11.49 -2.26 -16.58
CA CYS A 38 10.27 -2.18 -17.40
C CYS A 38 9.63 -0.78 -17.48
N GLY A 39 10.15 0.20 -16.74
CA GLY A 39 9.64 1.58 -16.73
C GLY A 39 8.31 1.78 -15.99
N GLN A 40 7.70 0.72 -15.47
CA GLN A 40 6.42 0.80 -14.76
C GLN A 40 6.59 1.52 -13.42
N LEU A 41 5.58 2.29 -13.02
CA LEU A 41 5.55 3.00 -11.74
C LEU A 41 5.48 1.99 -10.58
N ILE A 42 6.34 2.19 -9.59
CA ILE A 42 6.51 1.33 -8.42
C ILE A 42 6.39 2.19 -7.17
N TRP A 43 5.79 1.63 -6.13
CA TRP A 43 5.78 2.24 -4.81
C TRP A 43 6.74 1.48 -3.91
N PHE A 44 7.47 2.19 -3.06
CA PHE A 44 8.40 1.59 -2.10
C PHE A 44 8.02 1.95 -0.66
N LEU A 45 8.19 0.99 0.24
CA LEU A 45 8.20 1.17 1.68
C LEU A 45 9.55 0.71 2.18
N GLN A 46 10.37 1.65 2.64
CA GLN A 46 11.67 1.33 3.22
C GLN A 46 11.51 1.14 4.72
N SER A 47 11.74 -0.07 5.22
CA SER A 47 11.92 -0.31 6.65
C SER A 47 13.41 -0.41 6.98
N PRO A 48 13.82 -0.34 8.26
CA PRO A 48 15.22 -0.59 8.64
C PRO A 48 15.73 -1.99 8.27
N LEU A 49 14.83 -2.94 7.97
CA LEU A 49 15.17 -4.35 7.72
C LEU A 49 15.09 -4.73 6.23
N GLU A 50 14.16 -4.13 5.49
CA GLU A 50 13.95 -4.42 4.07
C GLU A 50 13.21 -3.29 3.34
N THR A 51 13.43 -3.19 2.03
CA THR A 51 12.63 -2.36 1.11
C THR A 51 11.59 -3.22 0.41
N ARG A 52 10.31 -2.97 0.67
CA ARG A 52 9.20 -3.62 -0.03
C ARG A 52 8.74 -2.79 -1.22
N VAL A 53 8.50 -3.44 -2.34
CA VAL A 53 8.02 -2.81 -3.58
C VAL A 53 6.61 -3.30 -3.90
N PHE A 54 5.71 -2.36 -4.18
CA PHE A 54 4.30 -2.61 -4.47
C PHE A 54 3.93 -2.13 -5.87
N SER A 55 2.98 -2.83 -6.47
CA SER A 55 2.38 -2.46 -7.76
C SER A 55 1.06 -1.73 -7.55
N LEU A 56 0.74 -0.77 -8.42
CA LEU A 56 -0.57 -0.09 -8.38
C LEU A 56 -1.72 -1.06 -8.71
N SER A 57 -1.47 -2.09 -9.53
CA SER A 57 -2.50 -3.09 -9.88
C SER A 57 -3.03 -3.83 -8.65
N SER A 58 -2.16 -4.21 -7.72
CA SER A 58 -2.57 -4.84 -6.46
C SER A 58 -3.22 -3.85 -5.49
N SER A 59 -2.90 -2.55 -5.57
CA SER A 59 -3.47 -1.55 -4.66
C SER A 59 -4.90 -1.14 -5.01
N VAL A 60 -5.33 -1.26 -6.27
CA VAL A 60 -6.72 -1.00 -6.68
C VAL A 60 -7.66 -2.04 -6.07
N GLU A 61 -7.33 -3.32 -6.18
CA GLU A 61 -8.15 -4.41 -5.61
C GLU A 61 -8.20 -4.32 -4.07
N LEU A 62 -7.07 -4.05 -3.42
CA LEU A 62 -7.03 -3.86 -1.96
C LEU A 62 -7.85 -2.65 -1.52
N ARG A 63 -7.74 -1.53 -2.23
CA ARG A 63 -8.51 -0.32 -1.96
C ARG A 63 -10.01 -0.59 -2.07
N ASP A 64 -10.44 -1.28 -3.12
CA ASP A 64 -11.85 -1.61 -3.30
C ASP A 64 -12.34 -2.50 -2.17
N ARG A 65 -11.56 -3.50 -1.73
CA ARG A 65 -11.91 -4.33 -0.57
C ARG A 65 -12.05 -3.51 0.71
N ILE A 66 -11.09 -2.63 1.00
CA ILE A 66 -11.12 -1.74 2.17
C ILE A 66 -12.35 -0.82 2.15
N ILE A 67 -12.62 -0.15 1.02
CA ILE A 67 -13.79 0.74 0.88
C ILE A 67 -15.10 -0.05 1.08
N ASN A 68 -15.15 -1.30 0.61
CA ASN A 68 -16.33 -2.15 0.79
C ASN A 68 -16.58 -2.47 2.27
N THR A 69 -15.52 -2.79 3.00
CA THR A 69 -15.61 -3.08 4.43
C THR A 69 -16.05 -1.86 5.23
N ILE A 70 -15.46 -0.68 4.99
CA ILE A 70 -15.89 0.52 5.76
C ILE A 70 -17.31 0.95 5.34
N SER A 71 -17.68 0.81 4.06
CA SER A 71 -19.04 1.11 3.59
C SER A 71 -20.09 0.21 4.24
N LYS A 72 -19.78 -1.08 4.44
CA LYS A 72 -20.64 -2.01 5.17
C LYS A 72 -20.74 -1.66 6.64
N GLN A 73 -19.60 -1.46 7.33
CA GLN A 73 -19.66 -1.27 8.78
C GLN A 73 -20.19 0.08 9.21
N LEU A 74 -19.82 1.15 8.52
CA LEU A 74 -20.31 2.49 8.84
C LEU A 74 -21.64 2.82 8.15
N ASN A 75 -22.20 1.88 7.37
CA ASN A 75 -23.41 2.04 6.57
C ASN A 75 -23.42 3.33 5.71
N VAL A 76 -22.24 3.69 5.19
CA VAL A 76 -22.01 4.89 4.37
C VAL A 76 -21.85 4.49 2.91
N PRO A 77 -22.46 5.20 1.95
CA PRO A 77 -22.26 4.91 0.53
C PRO A 77 -20.80 5.15 0.12
N ARG A 78 -20.28 4.30 -0.77
CA ARG A 78 -18.89 4.36 -1.26
C ARG A 78 -18.48 5.74 -1.77
N ASP A 79 -19.42 6.44 -2.41
CA ASP A 79 -19.19 7.78 -2.99
C ASP A 79 -18.93 8.86 -1.92
N ARG A 80 -19.26 8.59 -0.66
CA ARG A 80 -19.02 9.49 0.48
C ARG A 80 -17.76 9.15 1.27
N ILE A 81 -16.96 8.16 0.84
CA ILE A 81 -15.67 7.85 1.46
C ILE A 81 -14.58 8.59 0.65
N PRO A 82 -14.12 9.76 1.10
CA PRO A 82 -13.08 10.49 0.40
C PRO A 82 -11.72 9.83 0.57
N ASN A 83 -10.80 10.13 -0.34
CA ASN A 83 -9.44 9.59 -0.33
C ASN A 83 -8.51 10.23 0.74
N ASN A 84 -9.07 10.94 1.73
CA ASN A 84 -8.33 11.70 2.72
C ASN A 84 -8.49 11.05 4.09
N SER A 85 -7.44 11.07 4.92
CA SER A 85 -7.39 10.41 6.23
C SER A 85 -8.31 11.01 7.31
N LEU A 86 -8.89 12.18 7.10
CA LEU A 86 -9.72 12.90 8.09
C LEU A 86 -11.22 12.55 8.03
N PHE A 87 -11.62 11.65 7.15
CA PHE A 87 -13.04 11.44 6.85
C PHE A 87 -13.84 10.74 7.96
N LEU A 88 -13.17 10.00 8.85
CA LEU A 88 -13.82 9.35 9.99
C LEU A 88 -14.43 10.39 10.94
N ASP A 89 -13.74 11.51 11.14
CA ASP A 89 -14.22 12.64 11.95
C ASP A 89 -15.43 13.33 11.29
N ASP A 90 -15.44 13.42 9.96
CA ASP A 90 -16.51 14.06 9.18
C ASP A 90 -17.83 13.24 9.20
N ILE A 91 -17.73 11.91 9.31
CA ILE A 91 -18.88 11.00 9.37
C ILE A 91 -19.41 10.84 10.81
N GLY A 92 -18.64 11.27 11.81
CA GLY A 92 -19.00 11.14 13.22
C GLY A 92 -18.87 9.71 13.73
N VAL A 93 -17.84 8.99 13.27
CA VAL A 93 -17.51 7.63 13.71
C VAL A 93 -17.07 7.66 15.17
N ASP A 94 -17.64 6.78 15.99
CA ASP A 94 -17.26 6.61 17.40
C ASP A 94 -15.88 5.92 17.51
N SER A 95 -15.17 6.17 18.62
CA SER A 95 -14.08 5.33 19.09
C SER A 95 -14.40 3.81 19.11
N LEU A 96 -15.64 3.41 19.44
CA LEU A 96 -16.09 2.02 19.41
C LEU A 96 -16.20 1.50 17.98
N ASP A 97 -16.87 2.25 17.09
CA ASP A 97 -17.00 1.91 15.67
C ASP A 97 -15.62 1.77 15.00
N THR A 98 -14.64 2.56 15.44
CA THR A 98 -13.26 2.50 14.93
C THR A 98 -12.59 1.19 15.31
N VAL A 99 -12.80 0.68 16.54
CA VAL A 99 -12.25 -0.61 16.98
C VAL A 99 -12.91 -1.76 16.21
N GLU A 100 -14.24 -1.73 16.05
CA GLU A 100 -14.98 -2.75 15.29
C GLU A 100 -14.53 -2.77 13.82
N LEU A 101 -14.35 -1.60 13.20
CA LEU A 101 -13.88 -1.49 11.82
C LEU A 101 -12.45 -2.05 11.65
N VAL A 102 -11.55 -1.79 12.60
CA VAL A 102 -10.19 -2.33 12.56
C VAL A 102 -10.21 -3.85 12.65
N MET A 103 -10.99 -4.43 13.57
CA MET A 103 -11.11 -5.88 13.70
C MET A 103 -11.63 -6.54 12.41
N GLU A 104 -12.67 -5.97 11.78
CA GLU A 104 -13.22 -6.48 10.52
C GLU A 104 -12.22 -6.36 9.36
N LEU A 105 -11.46 -5.27 9.30
CA LEU A 105 -10.41 -5.08 8.30
C LEU A 105 -9.24 -6.06 8.50
N GLU A 106 -8.84 -6.32 9.74
CA GLU A 106 -7.80 -7.28 10.08
C GLU A 106 -8.18 -8.70 9.65
N GLU A 107 -9.44 -9.10 9.88
CA GLU A 107 -9.97 -10.41 9.47
C GLU A 107 -10.13 -10.52 7.94
N GLU A 108 -10.67 -9.50 7.26
CA GLU A 108 -10.87 -9.52 5.79
C GLU A 108 -9.53 -9.49 5.01
N LEU A 109 -8.49 -8.85 5.56
CA LEU A 109 -7.19 -8.72 4.92
C LEU A 109 -6.18 -9.80 5.35
N ASP A 110 -6.54 -10.68 6.28
CA ASP A 110 -5.67 -11.74 6.80
C ASP A 110 -4.33 -11.19 7.33
N VAL A 111 -4.40 -10.05 8.04
CA VAL A 111 -3.23 -9.34 8.59
C VAL A 111 -3.06 -9.53 10.09
N LEU A 112 -3.76 -10.51 10.69
CA LEU A 112 -3.57 -10.88 12.09
C LEU A 112 -2.14 -11.36 12.30
N ASP A 113 -1.38 -10.62 13.13
CA ASP A 113 -0.06 -11.02 13.62
C ASP A 113 -0.20 -12.24 14.56
N ASP A 114 0.57 -13.31 14.30
CA ASP A 114 0.94 -14.34 15.30
C ASP A 114 2.06 -13.83 16.22
#